data_AF-A0A5Z5QXU9-F1
#
_entry.id   AF-A0A5Z5QXU9-F1
#
_cell.length_a   1.000
_cell.length_b   1.000
_cell.length_c   1.000
_cell.angle_alpha   90.00
_cell.angle_beta   90.00
_cell.angle_gamma   90.00
#
_symmetry.space_group_name_H-M   'P 1'
#
loop_
_entity.id
_entity.type
_entity.pdbx_description
1 polymer ?
#
loop_
_entity_poly.entity_id
_entity_poly.type
_entity_poly.pdbx_seq_one_letter_code
_entity_poly.pdbx_strand_id
1 'polypeptide(L)'
;MTRDDLAFDIHYSFFLEKMNYTLLNRIDKSITLVLIVLGFSVFAPYSNMFIFGASVAILSVLQLVYQFGQEAGLSKEQMRQYKRLIVEFSSLSDDELRTRFLKVQDADSNPWRSLQDAAFKRTCIALGRVDESEISFMHSVIAWFAGDLPRSKRCNNDK
;
A
#
# COMPACT_ATOMS: atom_id res chain seq x y z
N MET A 1 13.51 7.66 -21.94
CA MET A 1 12.68 8.09 -20.82
C MET A 1 12.35 9.55 -21.06
N THR A 2 11.12 9.84 -21.47
CA THR A 2 10.66 11.22 -21.63
C THR A 2 10.28 11.79 -20.26
N ARG A 3 10.19 13.12 -20.13
CA ARG A 3 9.84 13.77 -18.86
C ARG A 3 8.47 13.30 -18.32
N ASP A 4 7.57 12.94 -19.22
CA ASP A 4 6.24 12.40 -18.90
C ASP A 4 6.30 10.95 -18.41
N ASP A 5 7.21 10.13 -18.93
CA ASP A 5 7.44 8.76 -18.41
C ASP A 5 8.00 8.81 -16.98
N LEU A 6 8.93 9.73 -16.72
CA LEU A 6 9.51 9.92 -15.40
C LEU A 6 8.48 10.44 -14.40
N ALA A 7 7.56 11.32 -14.82
CA ALA A 7 6.42 11.73 -14.01
C ALA A 7 5.55 10.53 -13.65
N PHE A 8 5.23 9.67 -14.64
CA PHE A 8 4.42 8.48 -14.43
C PHE A 8 5.06 7.53 -13.41
N ASP A 9 6.35 7.24 -13.56
CA ASP A 9 7.07 6.32 -12.68
C ASP A 9 7.16 6.85 -11.24
N ILE A 10 7.41 8.15 -11.06
CA ILE A 10 7.42 8.79 -9.72
C ILE A 10 6.05 8.70 -9.06
N HIS A 11 4.98 9.00 -9.81
CA HIS A 11 3.62 8.90 -9.29
C HIS A 11 3.24 7.45 -8.98
N TYR A 12 3.68 6.49 -9.80
CA TYR A 12 3.50 5.07 -9.58
C TYR A 12 4.14 4.60 -8.28
N SER A 13 5.44 4.85 -8.09
CA SER A 13 6.15 4.48 -6.86
C SER A 13 5.52 5.13 -5.63
N PHE A 14 5.10 6.41 -5.74
CA PHE A 14 4.39 7.08 -4.65
C PHE A 14 3.07 6.39 -4.26
N PHE A 15 2.22 6.04 -5.24
CA PHE A 15 0.95 5.39 -4.94
C PHE A 15 1.12 3.96 -4.44
N LEU A 16 2.11 3.25 -4.96
CA LEU A 16 2.46 1.91 -4.52
C LEU A 16 2.91 1.91 -3.05
N GLU A 17 3.82 2.80 -2.67
CA GLU A 17 4.32 2.90 -1.29
C GLU A 17 3.22 3.36 -0.33
N LYS A 18 2.35 4.27 -0.77
CA LYS A 18 1.18 4.71 0.00
C LYS A 18 0.20 3.56 0.26
N MET A 19 -0.06 2.73 -0.75
CA MET A 19 -0.93 1.55 -0.63
C MET A 19 -0.30 0.50 0.29
N ASN A 20 0.99 0.23 0.14
CA ASN A 20 1.73 -0.72 0.97
C ASN A 20 1.71 -0.30 2.46
N TYR A 21 2.03 0.97 2.75
CA TYR A 21 1.93 1.54 4.09
C TYR A 21 0.53 1.36 4.70
N THR A 22 -0.52 1.69 3.93
CA THR A 22 -1.89 1.66 4.45
C THR A 22 -2.34 0.22 4.74
N LEU A 23 -1.98 -0.72 3.88
CA LEU A 23 -2.29 -2.14 4.03
C LEU A 23 -1.57 -2.73 5.24
N LEU A 24 -0.25 -2.58 5.33
CA LEU A 24 0.56 -3.11 6.44
C LEU A 24 0.12 -2.54 7.79
N ASN A 25 -0.14 -1.23 7.85
CA ASN A 25 -0.62 -0.57 9.06
C ASN A 25 -2.02 -1.04 9.47
N ARG A 26 -2.90 -1.37 8.52
CA ARG A 26 -4.21 -1.95 8.82
C ARG A 26 -4.09 -3.40 9.30
N ILE A 27 -3.21 -4.20 8.69
CA ILE A 27 -2.93 -5.57 9.13
C ILE A 27 -2.41 -5.56 10.57
N ASP A 28 -1.38 -4.77 10.87
CA ASP A 28 -0.79 -4.69 12.22
C ASP A 28 -1.83 -4.31 13.28
N LYS A 29 -2.65 -3.28 13.00
CA LYS A 29 -3.74 -2.87 13.90
C LYS A 29 -4.83 -3.93 14.03
N SER A 30 -5.15 -4.66 12.97
CA SER A 30 -6.15 -5.73 13.02
C SER A 30 -5.67 -6.92 13.85
N ILE A 31 -4.40 -7.32 13.71
CA ILE A 31 -3.78 -8.37 14.52
C ILE A 31 -3.77 -7.95 15.98
N THR A 32 -3.36 -6.71 16.27
CA THR A 32 -3.35 -6.15 17.62
C THR A 32 -4.75 -6.13 18.24
N LEU A 33 -5.77 -5.72 17.48
CA LEU A 33 -7.17 -5.73 17.93
C LEU A 33 -7.63 -7.16 18.25
N VAL A 34 -7.35 -8.12 17.37
CA VAL A 34 -7.72 -9.52 17.58
C VAL A 34 -7.00 -10.09 18.80
N LEU A 35 -5.72 -9.81 18.99
CA LEU A 35 -4.96 -10.22 20.18
C LEU A 35 -5.59 -9.69 21.47
N ILE A 36 -6.00 -8.42 21.50
CA ILE A 36 -6.67 -7.82 22.66
C ILE A 36 -8.01 -8.50 22.94
N VAL A 37 -8.84 -8.71 21.90
CA VAL A 37 -10.14 -9.38 22.03
C VAL A 37 -9.98 -10.83 22.52
N LEU A 38 -9.03 -11.58 21.95
CA LEU A 38 -8.72 -12.95 22.39
C LEU A 38 -8.20 -12.96 23.83
N GLY A 39 -7.38 -11.98 24.23
CA GLY A 39 -6.90 -11.81 25.59
C GLY A 39 -8.05 -11.62 26.60
N PHE A 40 -9.04 -10.79 26.27
CA PHE A 40 -10.26 -10.67 27.09
C PHE A 40 -11.12 -11.93 27.08
N SER A 41 -11.15 -12.67 25.97
CA SER A 41 -11.93 -13.91 25.82
C SER A 41 -11.44 -15.05 26.71
N VAL A 42 -10.21 -14.99 27.23
CA VAL A 42 -9.69 -15.98 28.20
C VAL A 42 -10.46 -15.92 29.53
N PHE A 43 -11.05 -14.77 29.89
CA PHE A 43 -11.83 -14.61 31.13
C PHE A 43 -13.29 -15.05 31.00
N ALA A 44 -13.75 -15.43 29.80
CA ALA A 44 -15.13 -15.85 29.59
C ALA A 44 -15.36 -17.29 30.12
N PRO A 45 -16.45 -17.55 30.86
CA PRO A 45 -16.69 -18.85 31.51
C PRO A 45 -16.95 -20.01 30.52
N TYR A 46 -17.27 -19.72 29.27
CA TYR A 46 -17.51 -20.71 28.20
C TYR A 46 -16.34 -20.83 27.20
N SER A 47 -15.16 -20.32 27.57
CA SER A 47 -14.00 -20.21 26.69
C SER A 47 -13.20 -21.52 26.58
N ASN A 48 -12.95 -22.00 25.35
CA ASN A 48 -12.00 -23.08 25.10
C ASN A 48 -10.56 -22.54 25.15
N MET A 49 -9.99 -22.53 26.37
CA MET A 49 -8.67 -21.93 26.66
C MET A 49 -7.54 -22.37 25.71
N PHE A 50 -7.58 -23.61 25.20
CA PHE A 50 -6.56 -24.11 24.28
C PHE A 50 -6.60 -23.41 22.91
N ILE A 51 -7.80 -23.25 22.34
CA ILE A 51 -7.96 -22.61 21.02
C ILE A 51 -7.59 -21.12 21.10
N PHE A 52 -8.03 -20.43 22.15
CA PHE A 52 -7.70 -19.03 22.37
C PHE A 52 -6.20 -18.83 22.61
N GLY A 53 -5.58 -19.65 23.46
CA GLY A 53 -4.14 -19.60 23.73
C GLY A 53 -3.29 -19.89 22.49
N ALA A 54 -3.64 -20.91 21.70
CA ALA A 54 -2.96 -21.21 20.45
C ALA A 54 -3.10 -20.08 19.43
N SER A 55 -4.30 -19.50 19.30
CA SER A 55 -4.55 -18.37 18.39
C SER A 55 -3.73 -17.14 18.76
N VAL A 56 -3.67 -16.80 20.06
CA VAL A 56 -2.85 -15.69 20.57
C VAL A 56 -1.37 -15.95 20.28
N ALA A 57 -0.86 -17.14 20.59
CA ALA A 57 0.55 -17.48 20.35
C ALA A 57 0.93 -17.37 18.86
N ILE A 58 0.11 -17.91 17.96
CA ILE A 58 0.34 -17.84 16.52
C ILE A 58 0.34 -16.38 16.04
N LEU A 59 -0.67 -15.59 16.43
CA LEU A 59 -0.78 -14.19 16.02
C LEU A 59 0.38 -13.34 16.57
N SER A 60 0.81 -13.57 17.81
CA SER A 60 1.97 -12.89 18.39
C SER A 60 3.28 -13.23 17.67
N VAL A 61 3.51 -14.49 17.32
CA VAL A 61 4.68 -14.90 16.53
C VAL A 61 4.63 -14.28 15.14
N LEU A 62 3.47 -14.28 14.47
CA LEU A 62 3.31 -13.65 13.17
C LEU A 62 3.63 -12.15 13.23
N GLN A 63 3.12 -11.43 14.23
CA GLN A 63 3.39 -10.00 14.39
C GLN A 63 4.88 -9.72 14.64
N LEU A 64 5.56 -10.59 15.40
CA LEU A 64 6.98 -10.47 15.71
C LEU A 64 7.87 -10.79 14.51
N VAL A 65 7.56 -11.85 13.76
CA VAL A 65 8.36 -12.32 12.62
C VAL A 65 8.22 -11.39 11.42
N TYR A 66 6.99 -11.00 11.07
CA TYR A 66 6.76 -10.19 9.87
C TYR A 66 6.94 -8.68 10.10
N GLN A 67 7.00 -8.22 11.36
CA GLN A 67 7.27 -6.83 11.72
C GLN A 67 6.49 -5.82 10.87
N PHE A 68 5.20 -6.08 10.64
CA PHE A 68 4.34 -5.30 9.73
C PHE A 68 4.37 -3.79 10.04
N GLY A 69 4.47 -3.42 11.32
CA GLY A 69 4.61 -2.03 11.74
C GLY A 69 5.92 -1.36 11.30
N GLN A 70 7.03 -2.10 11.27
CA GLN A 70 8.34 -1.59 10.85
C GLN A 70 8.40 -1.43 9.33
N GLU A 71 7.91 -2.42 8.58
CA GLU A 71 7.81 -2.33 7.11
C GLU A 71 6.86 -1.20 6.67
N ALA A 72 5.75 -1.00 7.39
CA ALA A 72 4.88 0.16 7.19
C ALA A 72 5.63 1.47 7.45
N GLY A 73 6.48 1.53 8.49
CA GLY A 73 7.32 2.69 8.79
C GLY A 73 8.26 3.06 7.64
N LEU A 74 8.96 2.07 7.07
CA LEU A 74 9.86 2.25 5.92
C LEU A 74 9.10 2.74 4.69
N SER A 75 7.95 2.12 4.38
CA SER A 75 7.10 2.52 3.25
C SER A 75 6.60 3.97 3.40
N LYS A 76 6.30 4.41 4.64
CA LYS A 76 5.88 5.78 4.94
C LYS A 76 7.00 6.80 4.72
N GLU A 77 8.24 6.44 5.05
CA GLU A 77 9.40 7.29 4.81
C GLU A 77 9.66 7.45 3.32
N GLN A 78 9.63 6.36 2.55
CA GLN A 78 9.78 6.42 1.10
C GLN A 78 8.66 7.20 0.43
N MET A 79 7.40 6.98 0.84
CA MET A 79 6.26 7.78 0.38
C MET A 79 6.50 9.28 0.59
N ARG A 80 7.13 9.69 1.71
CA ARG A 80 7.47 11.10 1.96
C ARG A 80 8.54 11.62 1.00
N GLN A 81 9.56 10.81 0.72
CA GLN A 81 10.62 11.17 -0.23
C GLN A 81 10.05 11.33 -1.64
N TYR A 82 9.20 10.41 -2.09
CA TYR A 82 8.51 10.52 -3.38
C TYR A 82 7.57 11.72 -3.44
N LYS A 83 6.81 12.00 -2.38
CA LYS A 83 5.96 13.19 -2.32
C LYS A 83 6.77 14.48 -2.47
N ARG A 84 7.93 14.56 -1.82
CA ARG A 84 8.82 15.71 -1.94
C ARG A 84 9.31 15.87 -3.40
N LEU A 85 9.69 14.77 -4.04
CA LEU A 85 10.11 14.77 -5.44
C LEU A 85 8.99 15.23 -6.39
N ILE A 86 7.74 14.84 -6.13
CA ILE A 86 6.56 15.30 -6.88
C ILE A 86 6.34 16.81 -6.75
N VAL A 87 6.51 17.36 -5.55
CA VAL A 87 6.34 18.82 -5.33
C VAL A 87 7.46 19.61 -6.00
N GLU A 88 8.68 19.10 -5.95
CA GLU A 88 9.86 19.73 -6.55
C GLU A 88 9.97 19.47 -8.08
N PHE A 89 9.07 18.66 -8.65
CA PHE A 89 9.09 18.20 -10.05
C PHE A 89 9.07 19.34 -11.07
N SER A 90 8.32 20.42 -10.81
CA SER A 90 8.22 21.57 -11.71
C SER A 90 9.44 22.51 -11.63
N SER A 91 10.22 22.42 -10.57
CA SER A 91 11.37 23.29 -10.29
C SER A 91 12.73 22.67 -10.64
N LEU A 92 12.81 21.34 -10.79
CA LEU A 92 14.06 20.63 -11.07
C LEU A 92 14.32 20.45 -12.57
N SER A 93 15.60 20.40 -12.94
CA SER A 93 16.02 19.97 -14.28
C SER A 93 15.92 18.45 -14.43
N ASP A 94 15.75 17.98 -15.66
CA ASP A 94 15.52 16.56 -15.97
C ASP A 94 16.66 15.65 -15.46
N ASP A 95 17.91 16.11 -15.53
CA ASP A 95 19.08 15.37 -15.03
C ASP A 95 19.14 15.29 -13.49
N GLU A 96 18.79 16.40 -12.82
CA GLU A 96 18.74 16.42 -11.36
C GLU A 96 17.57 15.57 -10.84
N LEU A 97 16.44 15.62 -11.53
CA LEU A 97 15.25 14.83 -11.22
C LEU A 97 15.54 13.34 -11.33
N ARG A 98 16.21 12.91 -12.40
CA ARG A 98 16.60 11.51 -12.62
C ARG A 98 17.59 11.03 -11.55
N THR A 99 18.57 11.87 -11.20
CA THR A 99 19.55 11.55 -10.16
C THR A 99 18.88 11.38 -8.79
N ARG A 100 17.93 12.26 -8.45
CA ARG A 100 17.18 12.14 -7.19
C ARG A 100 16.23 10.96 -7.21
N PHE A 101 15.59 10.65 -8.34
CA PHE A 101 14.73 9.48 -8.49
C PHE A 101 15.49 8.18 -8.25
N LEU A 102 16.65 8.00 -8.90
CA LEU A 102 17.50 6.81 -8.70
C LEU A 102 17.91 6.63 -7.23
N LYS A 103 18.27 7.71 -6.55
CA LYS A 103 18.61 7.67 -5.12
C LYS A 103 17.45 7.24 -4.22
N VAL A 104 16.21 7.59 -4.58
CA VAL A 104 15.04 7.14 -3.82
C VAL A 104 14.74 5.69 -4.14
N GLN A 105 14.89 5.28 -5.41
CA GLN A 105 14.67 3.92 -5.87
C GLN A 105 15.65 2.91 -5.26
N ASP A 106 16.91 3.30 -5.04
CA ASP A 106 17.91 2.46 -4.36
C ASP A 106 17.49 2.10 -2.92
N ALA A 107 16.64 2.92 -2.32
CA ALA A 107 16.13 2.74 -0.97
C ALA A 107 14.73 2.10 -0.95
N ASP A 108 14.13 1.72 -2.09
CA ASP A 108 12.74 1.24 -2.19
C ASP A 108 12.50 -0.03 -1.37
N SER A 109 11.31 -0.11 -0.80
CA SER A 109 10.83 -1.31 -0.12
C SER A 109 10.46 -2.35 -1.16
N ASN A 110 10.35 -3.63 -0.78
CA ASN A 110 9.91 -4.68 -1.70
C ASN A 110 8.40 -4.89 -1.52
N PRO A 111 7.54 -4.14 -2.23
CA PRO A 111 6.09 -4.18 -2.02
C PRO A 111 5.50 -5.51 -2.47
N TRP A 112 4.35 -5.87 -1.89
CA TRP A 112 3.62 -7.04 -2.37
C TRP A 112 3.26 -6.92 -3.85
N ARG A 113 3.57 -7.97 -4.61
CA ARG A 113 3.36 -8.03 -6.06
C ARG A 113 1.90 -7.78 -6.46
N SER A 114 0.95 -8.14 -5.59
CA SER A 114 -0.48 -7.89 -5.78
C SER A 114 -0.88 -6.40 -5.69
N LEU A 115 -0.03 -5.54 -5.12
CA LEU A 115 -0.25 -4.09 -5.06
C LEU A 115 0.25 -3.38 -6.33
N GLN A 116 1.15 -4.01 -7.11
CA GLN A 116 1.73 -3.40 -8.30
C GLN A 116 0.67 -3.09 -9.36
N ASP A 117 -0.24 -4.03 -9.63
CA ASP A 117 -1.34 -3.85 -10.59
C ASP A 117 -2.34 -2.78 -10.13
N ALA A 118 -2.64 -2.75 -8.84
CA ALA A 118 -3.56 -1.77 -8.25
C ALA A 118 -2.98 -0.35 -8.26
N ALA A 119 -1.69 -0.21 -7.95
CA ALA A 119 -0.97 1.05 -7.99
C ALA A 119 -0.86 1.57 -9.44
N PHE A 120 -0.58 0.69 -10.41
CA PHE A 120 -0.45 1.06 -11.82
C PHE A 120 -1.74 1.69 -12.35
N LYS A 121 -2.88 1.01 -12.16
CA LYS A 121 -4.20 1.52 -12.56
C LYS A 121 -4.53 2.85 -11.89
N ARG A 122 -4.16 3.01 -10.62
CA ARG A 122 -4.38 4.27 -9.90
C ARG A 122 -3.56 5.42 -10.47
N THR A 123 -2.32 5.17 -10.87
CA THR A 123 -1.47 6.16 -11.51
C THR A 123 -2.04 6.58 -12.86
N CYS A 124 -2.56 5.63 -13.65
CA CYS A 124 -3.30 5.93 -14.89
C CYS A 124 -4.50 6.86 -14.63
N ILE A 125 -5.32 6.57 -13.61
CA ILE A 125 -6.47 7.42 -13.23
C ILE A 125 -6.01 8.81 -12.77
N ALA A 126 -4.97 8.89 -11.94
CA ALA A 126 -4.47 10.16 -11.40
C ALA A 126 -3.89 11.09 -12.47
N LEU A 127 -3.28 10.52 -13.52
CA LEU A 127 -2.73 11.25 -14.67
C LEU A 127 -3.75 11.44 -15.81
N GLY A 128 -5.00 11.01 -15.63
CA GLY A 128 -6.05 11.16 -16.63
C GLY A 128 -5.88 10.31 -17.88
N ARG A 129 -5.08 9.23 -17.82
CA ARG A 129 -4.96 8.24 -18.91
C ARG A 129 -6.12 7.25 -18.82
N VAL A 130 -6.79 7.03 -19.96
CA VAL A 130 -7.92 6.10 -20.08
C VAL A 130 -7.37 4.67 -20.11
N ASP A 131 -7.72 3.89 -19.10
CA ASP A 131 -7.32 2.49 -19.00
C ASP A 131 -8.62 1.65 -18.86
N GLU A 132 -8.92 0.85 -19.89
CA GLU A 132 -10.15 0.05 -20.03
C GLU A 132 -10.06 -1.33 -19.33
N SER A 133 -9.06 -1.56 -18.49
CA SER A 133 -8.86 -2.88 -17.89
C SER A 133 -9.81 -3.16 -16.71
N GLU A 134 -10.71 -4.13 -16.90
CA GLU A 134 -11.62 -4.61 -15.84
C GLU A 134 -10.84 -5.00 -14.57
N ILE A 135 -11.37 -4.62 -13.42
CA ILE A 135 -10.73 -4.86 -12.12
C ILE A 135 -11.30 -6.15 -11.56
N SER A 136 -10.47 -7.19 -11.46
CA SER A 136 -10.82 -8.43 -10.77
C SER A 136 -11.21 -8.16 -9.31
N PHE A 137 -12.21 -8.87 -8.79
CA PHE A 137 -12.79 -8.64 -7.46
C PHE A 137 -11.74 -8.65 -6.33
N MET A 138 -10.71 -9.50 -6.46
CA MET A 138 -9.56 -9.56 -5.54
C MET A 138 -8.77 -8.24 -5.51
N HIS A 139 -8.53 -7.63 -6.66
CA HIS A 139 -7.88 -6.31 -6.75
C HIS A 139 -8.77 -5.21 -6.17
N SER A 140 -10.09 -5.31 -6.29
CA SER A 140 -11.01 -4.34 -5.68
C SER A 140 -11.03 -4.43 -4.15
N VAL A 141 -10.94 -5.64 -3.58
CA VAL A 141 -10.84 -5.86 -2.13
C VAL A 141 -9.50 -5.35 -1.61
N ILE A 142 -8.40 -5.67 -2.29
CA ILE A 142 -7.05 -5.20 -1.93
C ILE A 142 -6.97 -3.67 -2.04
N ALA A 143 -7.54 -3.06 -3.08
CA ALA A 143 -7.57 -1.62 -3.25
C ALA A 143 -8.40 -0.94 -2.14
N TRP A 144 -9.58 -1.50 -1.81
CA TRP A 144 -10.38 -1.06 -0.66
C TRP A 144 -9.61 -1.18 0.66
N PHE A 145 -8.89 -2.30 0.85
CA PHE A 145 -8.02 -2.52 2.01
C PHE A 145 -6.83 -1.58 2.05
N ALA A 146 -6.28 -1.19 0.90
CA ALA A 146 -5.20 -0.21 0.76
C ALA A 146 -5.69 1.25 0.85
N GLY A 147 -7.00 1.47 1.06
CA GLY A 147 -7.59 2.79 1.27
C GLY A 147 -7.97 3.54 0.02
N ASP A 148 -7.96 2.90 -1.16
CA ASP A 148 -8.41 3.50 -2.40
C ASP A 148 -9.32 2.58 -3.20
N LEU A 149 -10.57 2.97 -3.36
CA LEU A 149 -11.38 2.42 -4.44
C LEU A 149 -11.03 3.19 -5.72
N PRO A 150 -10.38 2.57 -6.73
CA PRO A 150 -10.55 3.06 -8.08
C PRO A 150 -12.05 2.94 -8.38
N ARG A 151 -12.76 4.07 -8.38
CA ARG A 151 -14.12 4.13 -8.90
C ARG A 151 -14.02 3.66 -10.33
N SER A 152 -14.51 2.46 -10.60
CA SER A 152 -14.85 2.03 -11.96
C SER A 152 -15.80 3.10 -12.50
N LYS A 153 -15.25 4.08 -13.23
CA LYS A 153 -16.04 4.86 -14.17
C LYS A 153 -16.17 3.96 -15.38
N ARG A 154 -17.25 3.16 -15.38
CA ARG A 154 -17.91 2.80 -16.62
C ARG A 154 -18.23 4.14 -17.29
N CYS A 155 -17.40 4.59 -18.22
CA CYS A 155 -17.73 5.76 -19.01
C CYS A 155 -18.89 5.31 -19.88
N ASN A 156 -20.10 5.72 -19.49
CA ASN A 156 -21.27 5.50 -20.30
C ASN A 156 -21.00 6.23 -21.62
N ASN A 157 -20.81 5.45 -22.69
CA ASN A 157 -20.89 5.97 -24.05
C ASN A 157 -22.36 6.33 -24.29
N ASP A 158 -22.76 7.51 -23.84
CA ASP A 158 -23.92 8.18 -24.41
C ASP A 158 -23.45 8.90 -25.67
N LYS A 159 -24.00 8.42 -26.79
CA LYS A 159 -23.80 8.85 -28.17
C LYS A 159 -24.18 10.31 -28.39
#